data_AF-A0A8R7Q1G4-F1
#
_entry.id   AF-A0A8R7Q1G4-F1
#
_cell.length_a   1.000
_cell.length_b   1.000
_cell.length_c   1.000
_cell.angle_alpha   90.00
_cell.angle_beta   90.00
_cell.angle_gamma   90.00
#
_symmetry.space_group_name_H-M   'P 1'
#
loop_
_entity.id
_entity.type
_entity.pdbx_description
1 polymer ?
#
loop_
_entity_poly.entity_id
_entity_poly.type
_entity_poly.pdbx_seq_one_letter_code
_entity_poly.pdbx_strand_id
1 'polypeptide(L)' 'MRQPPGYENKNTPYHVCKLDKALYGLKQAPRAWYSRLSTQLQRLGFTPSKADTSLF' A
#
# COMPACT_ATOMS: atom_id res chain seq x y z
N MET A 1 2.35 11.04 -13.21
CA MET A 1 3.17 11.13 -11.98
C MET A 1 4.19 12.23 -12.19
N ARG A 2 4.49 13.05 -11.18
CA ARG A 2 5.45 14.17 -11.26
C ARG A 2 6.55 13.92 -10.22
N GLN A 3 7.78 14.32 -10.52
CA GLN A 3 8.86 14.28 -9.55
C GLN A 3 8.53 15.12 -8.31
N PRO A 4 8.92 14.65 -7.11
CA PRO A 4 8.66 15.41 -5.89
C PRO A 4 9.49 16.71 -5.90
N PRO A 5 8.92 17.81 -5.38
CA PRO A 5 9.65 19.08 -5.25
C PRO A 5 10.97 18.89 -4.50
N GLY A 6 12.07 19.39 -5.07
CA GLY A 6 13.41 19.30 -4.48
C GLY A 6 14.22 18.06 -4.91
N TYR A 7 13.63 17.16 -5.70
CA TYR A 7 14.31 15.98 -6.28
C TYR A 7 14.21 15.96 -7.81
N GLU A 8 13.93 17.10 -8.44
CA GLU A 8 13.77 17.15 -9.89
C GLU A 8 15.09 16.91 -10.64
N ASN A 9 15.07 15.99 -11.60
CA ASN A 9 16.19 15.74 -12.50
C ASN A 9 15.87 16.27 -13.90
N LYS A 10 16.61 17.31 -14.33
CA LYS A 10 16.43 17.97 -15.64
C LYS A 10 16.70 17.05 -16.83
N ASN A 11 17.60 16.08 -16.70
CA ASN A 11 17.94 15.16 -17.78
C ASN A 11 16.89 14.06 -17.95
N THR A 12 16.16 13.76 -16.88
CA THR A 12 15.12 12.73 -16.86
C THR A 12 13.87 13.24 -16.14
N PRO A 13 13.14 14.20 -16.72
CA PRO A 13 12.06 14.91 -16.03
C PRO A 13 10.85 14.03 -15.68
N TYR A 14 10.71 12.88 -16.34
CA TYR A 14 9.59 11.95 -16.16
C TYR A 14 9.93 10.71 -15.34
N HIS A 15 11.19 10.51 -14.96
CA HIS A 15 11.57 9.35 -14.15
C HIS A 15 11.14 9.57 -12.68
N VAL A 16 10.36 8.62 -12.16
CA VAL A 16 9.95 8.58 -10.77
C VAL A 16 10.08 7.14 -10.25
N CYS A 17 10.48 6.98 -8.99
CA CYS A 17 10.49 5.67 -8.35
C CYS A 17 9.06 5.28 -7.96
N LYS A 18 8.63 4.08 -8.36
CA LYS A 18 7.37 3.50 -7.94
C LYS A 18 7.62 2.51 -6.80
N LEU A 19 6.83 2.62 -5.73
CA LEU A 19 6.85 1.64 -4.65
C LEU A 19 6.07 0.40 -5.08
N ASP A 20 6.74 -0.74 -5.22
CA ASP A 20 6.09 -2.02 -5.52
C ASP A 20 5.56 -2.72 -4.27
N LYS A 21 6.10 -2.37 -3.09
CA LYS A 21 5.65 -2.85 -1.79
C LYS A 21 5.45 -1.67 -0.83
N ALA A 22 4.56 -1.85 0.14
CA ALA A 22 4.36 -0.87 1.19
C ALA A 22 5.63 -0.77 2.05
N LEU A 23 6.22 0.42 2.12
CA LEU A 23 7.35 0.69 2.99
C LEU A 23 6.84 1.05 4.40
N TYR A 24 7.51 0.55 5.43
CA TYR A 24 7.21 0.92 6.82
C TYR A 24 7.36 2.44 7.03
N GLY A 25 6.57 2.98 7.96
CA GLY A 25 6.57 4.42 8.27
C GLY A 25 5.74 5.29 7.30
N LEU A 26 5.30 4.75 6.17
CA LEU A 26 4.36 5.45 5.31
C LEU A 26 2.95 5.41 5.89
N LYS A 27 2.24 6.55 5.86
CA LYS A 27 0.85 6.65 6.36
C LYS A 27 -0.10 5.63 5.71
N GLN A 28 0.15 5.27 4.46
CA GLN A 28 -0.64 4.28 3.72
C GLN A 28 -0.23 2.82 3.99
N ALA A 29 0.89 2.57 4.66
CA ALA A 29 1.39 1.22 4.87
C ALA A 29 0.39 0.32 5.63
N PRO A 30 -0.25 0.75 6.74
CA PRO A 30 -1.21 -0.07 7.46
C PRO A 30 -2.38 -0.53 6.59
N ARG A 31 -2.90 0.36 5.74
CA ARG A 31 -4.01 0.04 4.83
C ARG A 31 -3.59 -0.98 3.76
N ALA A 32 -2.40 -0.84 3.20
CA ALA A 32 -1.86 -1.79 2.23
C ALA A 32 -1.63 -3.18 2.85
N TRP A 33 -1.12 -3.22 4.08
CA TRP A 33 -0.95 -4.47 4.85
C TRP A 33 -2.28 -5.13 5.16
N TYR A 34 -3.26 -4.39 5.69
CA TYR A 34 -4.59 -4.92 5.97
C TYR A 34 -5.27 -5.47 4.71
N SER A 35 -5.20 -4.76 3.58
CA SER A 35 -5.74 -5.25 2.31
C SER A 35 -5.11 -6.57 1.87
N ARG A 36 -3.78 -6.69 1.96
CA ARG A 36 -3.06 -7.93 1.62
C ARG A 36 -3.47 -9.08 2.53
N LEU A 37 -3.54 -8.85 3.83
CA LEU A 37 -3.95 -9.85 4.82
C LEU A 37 -5.39 -10.31 4.58
N SER A 38 -6.32 -9.35 4.44
CA SER A 38 -7.74 -9.59 4.20
C SER A 38 -7.98 -10.49 2.98
N THR A 39 -7.35 -10.17 1.86
CA THR A 39 -7.44 -10.99 0.64
C THR A 39 -6.92 -12.41 0.88
N GLN A 40 -5.83 -12.55 1.64
CA GLN A 40 -5.26 -13.87 1.92
C GLN A 40 -6.17 -14.70 2.84
N LEU A 41 -6.72 -14.10 3.89
CA LEU A 41 -7.65 -14.76 4.82
C LEU A 41 -8.92 -15.21 4.11
N GLN A 42 -9.50 -14.36 3.26
CA GLN A 42 -10.65 -14.73 2.43
C GLN A 42 -10.32 -15.90 1.48
N ARG A 43 -9.13 -15.91 0.89
CA ARG A 43 -8.68 -17.03 0.04
C ARG A 43 -8.52 -18.34 0.82
N LEU A 44 -8.26 -18.25 2.12
CA LEU A 44 -8.21 -19.40 3.03
C LEU A 44 -9.59 -19.82 3.57
N GLY A 45 -10.67 -19.09 3.23
CA GLY A 45 -12.04 -19.41 3.63
C GLY A 45 -12.54 -18.67 4.87
N PHE A 46 -11.76 -17.75 5.44
CA PHE A 46 -12.20 -16.91 6.55
C PHE A 46 -13.16 -15.81 6.08
N THR A 47 -14.06 -15.36 6.96
CA THR A 47 -15.13 -14.42 6.61
C THR A 47 -15.14 -13.23 7.57
N PRO A 48 -14.96 -11.99 7.09
CA PRO A 48 -14.88 -10.82 7.96
C PRO A 48 -16.10 -10.72 8.89
N SER A 49 -15.82 -10.51 10.18
CA SER A 49 -16.87 -10.31 11.18
C SER A 49 -17.61 -9.00 10.93
N LYS A 50 -18.94 -9.03 11.08
CA LYS A 50 -19.76 -7.82 11.01
C LYS A 50 -19.64 -6.94 12.26
N ALA A 51 -19.23 -7.54 13.38
CA ALA A 51 -19.10 -6.84 14.65
C ALA A 51 -17.75 -6.11 14.78
N ASP A 52 -16.71 -6.63 14.13
CA ASP A 52 -15.36 -6.06 14.17
C ASP A 52 -14.64 -6.29 12.84
N THR A 53 -14.29 -5.20 12.17
CA THR A 53 -13.56 -5.23 10.89
C THR A 53 -12.12 -5.74 10.99
N SER A 54 -11.56 -5.86 12.19
CA SER A 54 -10.24 -6.45 12.41
C SER A 54 -10.28 -7.98 12.58
N LEU A 55 -11.48 -8.56 12.69
CA LEU A 55 -11.69 -10.01 12.85
C LEU A 55 -12.26 -10.64 11.57
N PHE A 56 -11.85 -11.89 11.30
CA PHE A 56 -12.23 -12.71 10.13
C PHE A 56 -12.64 -14.12 10.55
#